data_AF-A0A5Q4SW77-F1
#
_entry.id   AF-A0A5Q4SW77-F1
#
_cell.length_a   1.000
_cell.length_b   1.000
_cell.length_c   1.000
_cell.angle_alpha   90.00
_cell.angle_beta   90.00
_cell.angle_gamma   90.00
#
_symmetry.space_group_name_H-M   'P 1'
#
loop_
_entity.id
_entity.type
_entity.pdbx_description
1 polymer ?
#
loop_
_entity_poly.entity_id
_entity_poly.type
_entity_poly.pdbx_seq_one_letter_code
_entity_poly.pdbx_strand_id
1 'polypeptide(L)'
;LPLDPTRRHPAPGPLTDFLVERAADAYVELLGDWRPVTTGTIDLVPGPLGKGELDGALRAAVLKRLPRVAFLEPALPREGTADDSGLPDRETPPAPSRTSASMGRSAGAETVRVLAEVLPSLLPAGLERRVELRTLGVARVPLTEAVDRLAGLEREPDWWRRLYDSLAGVDPDRLTGLPVPLADRRTTIGPRQTLLPLADTPPH
;
A
#
# COMPACT_ATOMS: atom_id res chain seq x y z
N LEU A 1 8.26 33.81 14.28
CA LEU A 1 7.54 34.40 13.12
C LEU A 1 7.25 35.87 13.43
N PRO A 2 7.47 36.81 12.49
CA PRO A 2 7.00 38.18 12.67
C PRO A 2 5.48 38.14 12.85
N LEU A 3 4.97 38.82 13.87
CA LEU A 3 3.55 38.84 14.19
C LEU A 3 2.89 40.05 13.53
N ASP A 4 1.67 39.89 13.04
CA ASP A 4 0.79 40.99 12.62
C ASP A 4 0.60 42.00 13.78
N PRO A 5 0.33 43.30 13.54
CA PRO A 5 0.04 44.32 14.56
C PRO A 5 -0.85 43.89 15.73
N THR A 6 -1.77 42.96 15.52
CA THR A 6 -2.63 42.41 16.58
C THR A 6 -1.92 41.42 17.52
N ARG A 7 -0.70 41.00 17.19
CA ARG A 7 0.12 39.93 17.81
C ARG A 7 -0.58 38.57 17.91
N ARG A 8 -1.68 38.38 17.20
CA ARG A 8 -2.49 37.15 17.25
C ARG A 8 -2.18 36.19 16.11
N HIS A 9 -1.59 36.69 15.03
CA HIS A 9 -1.31 35.90 13.83
C HIS A 9 0.10 36.19 13.31
N PRO A 10 0.75 35.20 12.66
CA PRO A 10 1.94 35.47 11.84
C PRO A 10 1.60 36.46 10.75
N ALA A 11 2.46 37.45 10.52
CA ALA A 11 2.30 38.35 9.39
C ALA A 11 2.51 37.56 8.07
N PRO A 12 1.62 37.71 7.07
CA PRO A 12 1.83 37.12 5.76
C PRO A 12 3.06 37.74 5.10
N GLY A 13 3.84 36.92 4.38
CA GLY A 13 4.99 37.40 3.63
C GLY A 13 6.11 36.36 3.45
N PRO A 14 7.18 36.74 2.72
CA PRO A 14 8.19 35.79 2.21
C PRO A 14 8.90 34.97 3.30
N LEU A 15 9.09 35.54 4.49
CA LEU A 15 9.69 34.83 5.61
C LEU A 15 8.77 33.74 6.17
N THR A 16 7.47 34.02 6.27
CA THR A 16 6.48 33.04 6.71
C THR A 16 6.38 31.90 5.70
N ASP A 17 6.37 32.22 4.39
CA ASP A 17 6.34 31.21 3.32
C ASP A 17 7.59 30.32 3.36
N PHE A 18 8.78 30.92 3.51
CA PHE A 18 10.03 30.17 3.65
C PHE A 18 9.99 29.21 4.85
N LEU A 19 9.48 29.67 5.99
CA LEU A 19 9.38 28.85 7.20
C LEU A 19 8.34 27.74 7.05
N VAL A 20 7.24 27.97 6.33
CA VAL A 20 6.26 26.94 5.99
C VAL A 20 6.90 25.83 5.14
N GLU A 21 7.68 26.19 4.12
CA GLU A 21 8.37 25.22 3.28
C GLU A 21 9.41 24.41 4.06
N ARG A 22 10.20 25.07 4.92
CA ARG A 22 11.18 24.40 5.80
C ARG A 22 10.53 23.48 6.83
N ALA A 23 9.42 23.91 7.43
CA ALA A 23 8.66 23.09 8.36
C ALA A 23 8.04 21.87 7.66
N ALA A 24 7.55 22.05 6.43
CA ALA A 24 7.05 20.95 5.62
C ALA A 24 8.15 19.95 5.26
N ASP A 25 9.34 20.42 4.88
CA ASP A 25 10.52 19.58 4.61
C ASP A 25 10.90 18.75 5.85
N ALA A 26 11.03 19.40 7.02
CA ALA A 26 11.36 18.72 8.27
C ALA A 26 10.28 17.70 8.68
N TYR A 27 9.00 18.00 8.44
CA TYR A 27 7.91 17.06 8.72
C TYR A 27 8.03 15.77 7.91
N VAL A 28 8.27 15.89 6.59
CA VAL A 28 8.39 14.70 5.74
C VAL A 28 9.68 13.91 5.97
N GLU A 29 10.76 14.58 6.38
CA GLU A 29 11.99 13.93 6.82
C GLU A 29 11.74 13.08 8.07
N LEU A 30 11.16 13.68 9.13
CA LEU A 30 10.78 12.97 10.35
C LEU A 30 9.85 11.78 10.10
N LEU A 31 8.89 11.93 9.19
CA LEU A 31 7.98 10.86 8.84
C LEU A 31 8.66 9.74 8.02
N GLY A 32 9.62 10.08 7.16
CA GLY A 32 10.41 9.09 6.39
C GLY A 32 11.30 8.23 7.29
N ASP A 33 11.87 8.83 8.32
CA ASP A 33 12.75 8.16 9.28
C ASP A 33 11.99 7.47 10.43
N TRP A 34 10.67 7.66 10.51
CA TRP A 34 9.85 7.11 11.58
C TRP A 34 9.90 5.58 11.63
N ARG A 35 10.26 5.02 12.79
CA ARG A 35 10.23 3.57 13.06
C ARG A 35 9.64 3.29 14.45
N PRO A 36 8.85 2.22 14.61
CA PRO A 36 8.39 1.29 13.58
C PRO A 36 7.32 1.90 12.66
N VAL A 37 7.28 1.46 11.39
CA VAL A 37 6.19 1.81 10.46
C VAL A 37 5.01 0.88 10.74
N THR A 38 3.87 1.46 11.11
CA THR A 38 2.65 0.71 11.44
C THR A 38 1.46 1.32 10.72
N THR A 39 0.31 0.64 10.72
CA THR A 39 -0.95 1.16 10.20
C THR A 39 -1.36 2.46 10.90
N GLY A 40 -0.95 2.66 12.16
CA GLY A 40 -1.16 3.91 12.90
C GLY A 40 -0.34 5.09 12.36
N THR A 41 0.74 4.85 11.61
CA THR A 41 1.52 5.93 10.96
C THR A 41 0.66 6.69 9.92
N ILE A 42 -0.44 6.08 9.43
CA ILE A 42 -1.42 6.76 8.56
C ILE A 42 -2.11 7.92 9.29
N ASP A 43 -2.28 7.85 10.61
CA ASP A 43 -2.93 8.90 11.41
C ASP A 43 -2.04 10.17 11.49
N LEU A 44 -0.77 10.10 11.05
CA LEU A 44 0.13 11.24 10.88
C LEU A 44 -0.08 11.96 9.53
N VAL A 45 -1.02 11.54 8.68
CA VAL A 45 -1.40 12.31 7.51
C VAL A 45 -2.24 13.51 7.96
N PRO A 46 -1.87 14.75 7.60
CA PRO A 46 -2.67 15.92 7.95
C PRO A 46 -4.13 15.77 7.49
N GLY A 47 -5.07 16.02 8.41
CA GLY A 47 -6.51 15.93 8.19
C GLY A 47 -7.06 16.94 7.15
N PRO A 48 -8.37 16.96 6.88
CA PRO A 48 -8.94 17.68 5.73
C PRO A 48 -8.92 19.22 5.85
N LEU A 49 -8.92 19.79 7.07
CA LEU A 49 -9.03 21.23 7.30
C LEU A 49 -7.93 21.72 8.24
N GLY A 50 -7.31 22.84 7.88
CA GLY A 50 -6.40 23.56 8.77
C GLY A 50 -7.17 24.42 9.77
N LYS A 51 -6.60 24.63 10.96
CA LYS A 51 -7.17 25.47 12.03
C LYS A 51 -7.01 26.99 11.77
N GLY A 52 -6.33 27.37 10.69
CA GLY A 52 -6.09 28.75 10.27
C GLY A 52 -5.27 28.81 8.98
N GLU A 53 -4.97 30.01 8.49
CA GLU A 53 -4.27 30.23 7.22
C GLU A 53 -2.86 29.61 7.20
N LEU A 54 -2.06 29.82 8.25
CA LEU A 54 -0.73 29.22 8.39
C LEU A 54 -0.79 27.69 8.40
N ASP A 55 -1.74 27.13 9.15
CA ASP A 55 -1.92 25.68 9.26
C ASP A 55 -2.38 25.08 7.92
N GLY A 56 -3.24 25.79 7.19
CA GLY A 56 -3.63 25.45 5.83
C GLY A 56 -2.46 25.45 4.84
N ALA A 57 -1.59 26.46 4.92
CA ALA A 57 -0.38 26.57 4.09
C ALA A 57 0.61 25.43 4.39
N LEU A 58 0.89 25.16 5.68
CA LEU A 58 1.75 24.05 6.10
C LEU A 58 1.18 22.70 5.66
N ARG A 59 -0.11 22.46 5.90
CA ARG A 59 -0.81 21.26 5.44
C ARG A 59 -0.65 21.06 3.94
N ALA A 60 -0.88 22.11 3.14
CA ALA A 60 -0.74 22.02 1.68
C ALA A 60 0.70 21.69 1.26
N ALA A 61 1.69 22.34 1.88
CA ALA A 61 3.11 22.09 1.63
C ALA A 61 3.53 20.66 1.98
N VAL A 62 3.00 20.10 3.08
CA VAL A 62 3.23 18.71 3.51
C VAL A 62 2.57 17.71 2.54
N LEU A 63 1.29 17.90 2.21
CA LEU A 63 0.55 17.03 1.29
C LEU A 63 1.15 16.97 -0.12
N LYS A 64 1.82 18.04 -0.57
CA LYS A 64 2.55 18.06 -1.84
C LYS A 64 3.77 17.11 -1.85
N ARG A 65 4.37 16.85 -0.69
CA ARG A 65 5.62 16.08 -0.52
C ARG A 65 5.38 14.63 -0.10
N LEU A 66 4.39 14.42 0.77
CA LEU A 66 3.99 13.11 1.31
C LEU A 66 3.89 11.97 0.26
N PRO A 67 3.45 12.21 -0.99
CA PRO A 67 3.43 11.20 -2.04
C PRO A 67 4.72 10.40 -2.27
N ARG A 68 5.87 10.97 -1.93
CA ARG A 68 7.21 10.38 -2.12
C ARG A 68 7.79 9.78 -0.83
N VAL A 69 7.16 9.99 0.31
CA VAL A 69 7.66 9.56 1.62
C VAL A 69 7.29 8.10 1.85
N ALA A 70 8.27 7.30 2.26
CA ALA A 70 8.17 5.87 2.52
C ALA A 70 7.74 5.59 3.97
N PHE A 71 6.45 5.70 4.28
CA PHE A 71 5.94 5.57 5.66
C PHE A 71 4.69 4.71 5.82
N LEU A 72 4.22 4.05 4.76
CA LEU A 72 3.01 3.21 4.82
C LEU A 72 3.38 1.77 5.17
N GLU A 73 2.59 1.12 6.03
CA GLU A 73 2.80 -0.30 6.35
C GLU A 73 2.30 -1.19 5.19
N PRO A 74 3.12 -2.10 4.64
CA PRO A 74 2.67 -3.12 3.68
C PRO A 74 1.78 -4.19 4.35
N ALA A 75 1.02 -4.94 3.56
CA ALA A 75 0.17 -6.05 4.04
C ALA A 75 0.97 -7.24 4.60
N LEU A 76 2.20 -7.45 4.12
CA LEU A 76 3.12 -8.43 4.68
C LEU A 76 4.30 -7.72 5.35
N PRO A 77 4.71 -8.17 6.55
CA PRO A 77 5.94 -7.70 7.17
C PRO A 77 7.10 -7.82 6.19
N ARG A 78 7.92 -6.77 6.08
CA ARG A 78 9.18 -6.88 5.35
C ARG A 78 10.12 -7.75 6.16
N GLU A 79 10.69 -8.78 5.51
CA GLU A 79 11.83 -9.51 6.06
C GLU A 79 12.92 -8.48 6.45
N GLY A 80 13.29 -8.46 7.73
CA GLY A 80 14.18 -7.44 8.32
C GLY A 80 13.52 -6.50 9.35
N THR A 81 12.20 -6.55 9.55
CA THR A 81 11.50 -5.72 10.57
C THR A 81 11.58 -6.26 12.01
N ALA A 82 12.17 -7.44 12.20
CA ALA A 82 12.46 -8.02 13.50
C ALA A 82 13.83 -8.70 13.45
N ASP A 83 14.89 -7.91 13.50
CA ASP A 83 16.17 -8.43 13.97
C ASP A 83 16.51 -7.71 15.28
N ASP A 84 16.11 -8.33 16.39
CA ASP A 84 16.63 -8.07 17.74
C ASP A 84 18.05 -8.66 17.88
N SER A 85 18.81 -8.72 16.78
CA SER A 85 20.13 -9.34 16.69
C SER A 85 21.27 -8.34 16.95
N GLY A 86 20.97 -7.04 17.08
CA GLY A 86 21.97 -6.00 17.28
C GLY A 86 22.97 -5.85 16.13
N LEU A 87 22.68 -6.44 14.96
CA LEU A 87 23.50 -6.30 13.75
C LEU A 87 22.93 -5.15 12.89
N PRO A 88 23.68 -4.06 12.67
CA PRO A 88 23.32 -3.11 11.64
C PRO A 88 23.53 -3.77 10.27
N ASP A 89 22.73 -3.36 9.28
CA ASP A 89 22.98 -3.60 7.85
C ASP A 89 22.50 -4.92 7.24
N ARG A 90 21.23 -5.29 7.48
CA ARG A 90 20.41 -5.69 6.33
C ARG A 90 19.64 -4.46 5.87
N GLU A 91 19.98 -3.94 4.69
CA GLU A 91 19.22 -2.88 4.01
C GLU A 91 17.75 -3.28 3.98
N THR A 92 16.98 -2.77 4.95
CA THR A 92 15.55 -3.02 5.01
C THR A 92 14.98 -2.28 3.81
N PRO A 93 14.27 -2.96 2.88
CA PRO A 93 13.70 -2.28 1.74
C PRO A 93 12.81 -1.13 2.23
N PRO A 94 12.89 0.06 1.63
CA PRO A 94 12.12 1.20 2.12
C PRO A 94 10.63 0.86 2.14
N ALA A 95 9.92 1.36 3.15
CA ALA A 95 8.47 1.24 3.23
C ALA A 95 7.81 1.82 1.95
N PRO A 96 6.61 1.36 1.55
CA PRO A 96 5.95 1.92 0.38
C PRO A 96 5.67 3.40 0.61
N SER A 97 5.97 4.19 -0.40
CA SER A 97 5.40 5.53 -0.53
C SER A 97 4.04 5.42 -1.20
N ARG A 98 3.24 6.48 -1.13
CA ARG A 98 1.96 6.53 -1.86
C ARG A 98 2.12 6.18 -3.35
N THR A 99 3.23 6.55 -3.97
CA THR A 99 3.44 6.33 -5.42
C THR A 99 3.61 4.85 -5.78
N SER A 100 4.14 4.03 -4.86
CA SER A 100 4.24 2.58 -5.05
C SER A 100 3.10 1.81 -4.38
N ALA A 101 2.44 2.39 -3.36
CA ALA A 101 1.39 1.76 -2.59
C ALA A 101 0.12 1.52 -3.41
N SER A 102 -0.49 0.35 -3.20
CA SER A 102 -1.82 0.04 -3.74
C SER A 102 -2.72 -0.58 -2.67
N MET A 103 -4.03 -0.35 -2.78
CA MET A 103 -5.03 -1.03 -1.96
C MET A 103 -5.84 -1.99 -2.81
N GLY A 104 -6.06 -3.20 -2.30
CA GLY A 104 -6.97 -4.16 -2.90
C GLY A 104 -8.42 -3.71 -2.72
N ARG A 105 -9.15 -3.45 -3.81
CA ARG A 105 -10.56 -3.06 -3.72
C ARG A 105 -11.43 -4.30 -3.54
N SER A 106 -12.13 -4.38 -2.42
CA SER A 106 -13.10 -5.45 -2.11
C SER A 106 -12.48 -6.86 -2.06
N ALA A 107 -11.20 -6.97 -1.73
CA ALA A 107 -10.53 -8.24 -1.46
C ALA A 107 -10.58 -8.54 0.05
N GLY A 108 -10.73 -9.81 0.42
CA GLY A 108 -10.67 -10.23 1.82
C GLY A 108 -9.26 -10.06 2.40
N ALA A 109 -9.13 -10.02 3.73
CA ALA A 109 -7.84 -9.88 4.39
C ALA A 109 -6.86 -11.01 4.00
N GLU A 110 -7.36 -12.25 3.91
CA GLU A 110 -6.56 -13.39 3.48
C GLU A 110 -6.13 -13.27 2.01
N THR A 111 -7.03 -12.82 1.13
CA THR A 111 -6.69 -12.57 -0.28
C THR A 111 -5.60 -11.51 -0.40
N VAL A 112 -5.72 -10.41 0.34
CA VAL A 112 -4.70 -9.34 0.36
C VAL A 112 -3.36 -9.88 0.87
N ARG A 113 -3.37 -10.73 1.90
CA ARG A 113 -2.16 -11.36 2.44
C ARG A 113 -1.45 -12.25 1.40
N VAL A 114 -2.19 -13.12 0.71
CA VAL A 114 -1.62 -14.00 -0.33
C VAL A 114 -1.13 -13.19 -1.53
N LEU A 115 -1.90 -12.20 -1.97
CA LEU A 115 -1.50 -11.31 -3.07
C LEU A 115 -0.28 -10.45 -2.72
N ALA A 116 -0.12 -10.07 -1.45
CA ALA A 116 1.04 -9.28 -1.02
C ALA A 116 2.38 -10.04 -1.13
N GLU A 117 2.37 -11.39 -1.18
CA GLU A 117 3.57 -12.20 -1.43
C GLU A 117 4.15 -11.94 -2.85
N VAL A 118 3.32 -11.44 -3.77
CA VAL A 118 3.71 -11.11 -5.16
C VAL A 118 3.58 -9.61 -5.48
N LEU A 119 2.78 -8.88 -4.71
CA LEU A 119 2.57 -7.44 -4.79
C LEU A 119 3.04 -6.78 -3.48
N PRO A 120 4.36 -6.59 -3.27
CA PRO A 120 4.92 -6.18 -1.97
C PRO A 120 4.54 -4.76 -1.52
N SER A 121 3.91 -3.97 -2.39
CA SER A 121 3.40 -2.64 -2.08
C SER A 121 1.90 -2.59 -1.80
N LEU A 122 1.24 -3.75 -1.71
CA LEU A 122 -0.15 -3.85 -1.31
C LEU A 122 -0.30 -3.50 0.18
N LEU A 123 -1.21 -2.58 0.50
CA LEU A 123 -1.52 -2.19 1.88
C LEU A 123 -2.45 -3.20 2.55
N PRO A 124 -2.44 -3.30 3.91
CA PRO A 124 -3.36 -4.14 4.65
C PRO A 124 -4.83 -3.89 4.28
N ALA A 125 -5.64 -4.95 4.28
CA ALA A 125 -7.07 -4.84 4.08
C ALA A 125 -7.75 -4.06 5.22
N GLY A 126 -8.90 -3.45 4.94
CA GLY A 126 -9.68 -2.69 5.92
C GLY A 126 -9.30 -1.21 6.02
N LEU A 127 -8.26 -0.78 5.30
CA LEU A 127 -7.82 0.62 5.25
C LEU A 127 -8.56 1.44 4.17
N GLU A 128 -9.41 0.82 3.35
CA GLU A 128 -9.98 1.43 2.14
C GLU A 128 -10.90 2.63 2.43
N ARG A 129 -11.47 2.66 3.66
CA ARG A 129 -12.36 3.71 4.16
C ARG A 129 -11.62 4.87 4.83
N ARG A 130 -10.32 4.75 5.10
CA ARG A 130 -9.50 5.81 5.72
C ARG A 130 -9.49 7.05 4.82
N VAL A 131 -9.79 8.21 5.39
CA VAL A 131 -9.83 9.48 4.65
C VAL A 131 -8.42 9.93 4.28
N GLU A 132 -7.45 9.59 5.11
CA GLU A 132 -6.02 9.87 4.98
C GLU A 132 -5.48 9.28 3.68
N LEU A 133 -5.81 8.02 3.38
CA LEU A 133 -5.39 7.36 2.13
C LEU A 133 -6.06 7.97 0.89
N ARG A 134 -7.28 8.51 1.03
CA ARG A 134 -7.91 9.31 -0.04
C ARG A 134 -7.22 10.66 -0.24
N THR A 135 -6.88 11.33 0.85
CA THR A 135 -6.17 12.62 0.82
C THR A 135 -4.79 12.46 0.21
N LEU A 136 -4.08 11.38 0.54
CA LEU A 136 -2.82 11.04 -0.11
C LEU A 136 -3.05 10.73 -1.60
N GLY A 137 -4.16 10.08 -1.97
CA GLY A 137 -4.42 9.63 -3.34
C GLY A 137 -3.67 8.35 -3.66
N VAL A 138 -3.71 7.38 -2.73
CA VAL A 138 -3.17 6.03 -2.94
C VAL A 138 -4.00 5.31 -4.00
N ALA A 139 -3.31 4.63 -4.92
CA ALA A 139 -3.95 3.90 -6.01
C ALA A 139 -4.83 2.76 -5.47
N ARG A 140 -6.01 2.59 -6.05
CA ARG A 140 -6.89 1.45 -5.76
C ARG A 140 -6.81 0.49 -6.92
N VAL A 141 -6.32 -0.71 -6.66
CA VAL A 141 -6.21 -1.77 -7.66
C VAL A 141 -7.45 -2.66 -7.51
N PRO A 142 -8.30 -2.78 -8.55
CA PRO A 142 -9.42 -3.71 -8.53
C PRO A 142 -8.88 -5.14 -8.49
N LEU A 143 -9.67 -6.05 -7.91
CA LEU A 143 -9.27 -7.46 -7.81
C LEU A 143 -8.96 -8.06 -9.20
N THR A 144 -9.70 -7.68 -10.24
CA THR A 144 -9.46 -8.10 -11.63
C THR A 144 -8.03 -7.76 -12.09
N GLU A 145 -7.59 -6.53 -11.90
CA GLU A 145 -6.24 -6.10 -12.27
C GLU A 145 -5.17 -6.78 -11.39
N ALA A 146 -5.47 -7.01 -10.11
CA ALA A 146 -4.55 -7.74 -9.23
C ALA A 146 -4.35 -9.19 -9.68
N VAL A 147 -5.41 -9.89 -10.11
CA VAL A 147 -5.32 -11.26 -10.63
C VAL A 147 -4.70 -11.31 -12.02
N ASP A 148 -4.94 -10.31 -12.88
CA ASP A 148 -4.30 -10.22 -14.20
C ASP A 148 -2.77 -10.14 -14.09
N ARG A 149 -2.25 -9.47 -13.04
CA ARG A 149 -0.80 -9.40 -12.76
C ARG A 149 -0.20 -10.74 -12.33
N LEU A 150 -1.02 -11.75 -12.01
CA LEU A 150 -0.56 -13.11 -11.70
C LEU A 150 -0.29 -13.94 -12.96
N ALA A 151 -0.70 -13.46 -14.15
CA ALA A 151 -0.47 -14.18 -15.39
C ALA A 151 1.02 -14.43 -15.64
N GLY A 152 1.38 -15.66 -15.98
CA GLY A 152 2.77 -16.06 -16.24
C GLY A 152 3.62 -16.25 -14.97
N LEU A 153 3.03 -16.14 -13.78
CA LEU A 153 3.72 -16.39 -12.53
C LEU A 153 3.89 -17.89 -12.28
N GLU A 154 5.12 -18.32 -11.99
CA GLU A 154 5.42 -19.68 -11.54
C GLU A 154 5.50 -19.71 -10.00
N ARG A 155 4.57 -20.45 -9.37
CA ARG A 155 4.52 -20.67 -7.92
C ARG A 155 4.19 -22.11 -7.59
N GLU A 156 4.58 -22.52 -6.40
CA GLU A 156 4.28 -23.85 -5.87
C GLU A 156 2.76 -24.10 -5.77
N PRO A 157 2.30 -25.34 -5.98
CA PRO A 157 0.87 -25.69 -5.92
C PRO A 157 0.18 -25.26 -4.63
N ASP A 158 0.88 -25.34 -3.49
CA ASP A 158 0.36 -24.93 -2.19
C ASP A 158 0.03 -23.43 -2.12
N TRP A 159 0.77 -22.59 -2.84
CA TRP A 159 0.51 -21.16 -2.92
C TRP A 159 -0.79 -20.88 -3.68
N TRP A 160 -0.96 -21.54 -4.84
CA TRP A 160 -2.18 -21.43 -5.64
C TRP A 160 -3.42 -21.90 -4.88
N ARG A 161 -3.31 -23.01 -4.12
CA ARG A 161 -4.40 -23.47 -3.24
C ARG A 161 -4.80 -22.40 -2.25
N ARG A 162 -3.84 -21.80 -1.52
CA ARG A 162 -4.14 -20.70 -0.57
C ARG A 162 -4.82 -19.52 -1.24
N LEU A 163 -4.40 -19.14 -2.45
CA LEU A 163 -5.04 -18.08 -3.21
C LEU A 163 -6.50 -18.41 -3.54
N TYR A 164 -6.77 -19.60 -4.11
CA TYR A 164 -8.14 -19.99 -4.45
C TYR A 164 -9.04 -20.11 -3.22
N ASP A 165 -8.53 -20.71 -2.14
CA ASP A 165 -9.26 -20.82 -0.87
C ASP A 165 -9.63 -19.41 -0.35
N SER A 166 -8.71 -18.44 -0.45
CA SER A 166 -8.96 -17.06 -0.04
C SER A 166 -9.99 -16.32 -0.92
N LEU A 167 -10.24 -16.81 -2.14
CA LEU A 167 -11.17 -16.24 -3.11
C LEU A 167 -12.55 -16.92 -3.06
N ALA A 168 -12.75 -17.91 -2.18
CA ALA A 168 -14.03 -18.57 -2.01
C ALA A 168 -15.14 -17.56 -1.67
N GLY A 169 -16.24 -17.60 -2.45
CA GLY A 169 -17.38 -16.69 -2.30
C GLY A 169 -17.24 -15.34 -3.01
N VAL A 170 -16.12 -15.08 -3.70
CA VAL A 170 -15.99 -13.93 -4.61
C VAL A 170 -16.80 -14.18 -5.88
N ASP A 171 -17.42 -13.12 -6.39
CA ASP A 171 -18.13 -13.11 -7.67
C ASP A 171 -17.21 -13.60 -8.82
N PRO A 172 -17.55 -14.73 -9.49
CA PRO A 172 -16.75 -15.30 -10.56
C PRO A 172 -16.47 -14.36 -11.72
N ASP A 173 -17.35 -13.39 -12.00
CA ASP A 173 -17.15 -12.42 -13.08
C ASP A 173 -15.92 -11.54 -12.85
N ARG A 174 -15.50 -11.38 -11.58
CA ARG A 174 -14.30 -10.64 -11.19
C ARG A 174 -13.01 -11.47 -11.25
N LEU A 175 -13.13 -12.77 -11.49
CA LEU A 175 -12.02 -13.74 -11.49
C LEU A 175 -11.74 -14.29 -12.90
N THR A 176 -12.28 -13.64 -13.94
CA THR A 176 -12.14 -14.08 -15.33
C THR A 176 -10.69 -14.15 -15.82
N GLY A 177 -9.81 -13.28 -15.30
CA GLY A 177 -8.37 -13.27 -15.60
C GLY A 177 -7.52 -14.12 -14.64
N LEU A 178 -8.13 -14.85 -13.70
CA LEU A 178 -7.39 -15.65 -12.73
C LEU A 178 -6.65 -16.81 -13.44
N PRO A 179 -5.31 -16.86 -13.39
CA PRO A 179 -4.56 -17.95 -13.99
C PRO A 179 -4.87 -19.28 -13.30
N VAL A 180 -4.88 -20.36 -14.08
CA VAL A 180 -5.02 -21.75 -13.63
C VAL A 180 -3.70 -22.48 -13.87
N PRO A 181 -2.98 -22.92 -12.80
CA PRO A 181 -1.77 -23.70 -12.95
C PRO A 181 -2.11 -25.12 -13.44
N LEU A 182 -1.35 -25.59 -14.42
CA LEU A 182 -1.45 -26.93 -14.99
C LEU A 182 -0.47 -27.88 -14.31
N ALA A 183 -0.71 -29.19 -14.45
CA ALA A 183 0.16 -30.23 -13.87
C ALA A 183 1.61 -30.18 -14.38
N ASP A 184 1.86 -29.55 -15.53
CA ASP A 184 3.17 -29.38 -16.14
C ASP A 184 3.87 -28.05 -15.77
N ARG A 185 3.38 -27.37 -14.71
CA ARG A 185 3.84 -26.05 -14.22
C ARG A 185 3.54 -24.85 -15.12
N ARG A 186 2.87 -25.03 -16.27
CA ARG A 186 2.39 -23.90 -17.07
C ARG A 186 1.17 -23.26 -16.42
N THR A 187 0.86 -22.01 -16.78
CA THR A 187 -0.39 -21.34 -16.39
C THR A 187 -1.23 -21.04 -17.63
N THR A 188 -2.56 -21.16 -17.51
CA THR A 188 -3.51 -20.73 -18.56
C THR A 188 -4.51 -19.74 -18.00
N ILE A 189 -5.07 -18.89 -18.85
CA ILE A 189 -6.00 -17.83 -18.43
C ILE A 189 -7.43 -18.37 -18.46
N GLY A 190 -8.01 -18.51 -17.28
CA GLY A 190 -9.41 -18.86 -17.08
C GLY A 190 -9.73 -20.35 -17.26
N PRO A 191 -10.76 -20.85 -16.56
CA PRO A 191 -11.09 -22.29 -16.51
C PRO A 191 -11.76 -22.82 -17.78
N ARG A 192 -12.19 -21.94 -18.70
CA ARG A 192 -12.98 -22.33 -19.87
C ARG A 192 -12.21 -23.18 -20.89
N GLN A 193 -10.88 -23.17 -20.83
CA GLN A 193 -10.01 -23.93 -21.73
C GLN A 193 -9.22 -25.03 -21.00
N THR A 194 -9.48 -25.25 -19.71
CA THR A 194 -8.81 -26.30 -18.92
C THR A 194 -9.66 -27.55 -18.84
N LEU A 195 -9.05 -28.70 -19.17
CA LEU A 195 -9.63 -30.02 -18.87
C LEU A 195 -9.20 -30.43 -17.47
N LEU A 196 -10.16 -30.77 -16.62
CA LEU A 196 -9.88 -31.42 -15.34
C LEU A 196 -9.70 -32.92 -15.59
N PRO A 197 -8.64 -33.56 -15.06
CA PRO A 197 -8.58 -35.01 -15.05
C PRO A 197 -9.79 -35.55 -14.28
N LEU A 198 -10.52 -36.48 -14.90
CA LEU A 198 -11.52 -37.29 -14.21
C LEU A 198 -10.82 -38.11 -13.13
N ALA A 199 -11.56 -38.50 -12.08
CA ALA A 199 -11.02 -39.24 -10.93
C ALA A 199 -10.21 -40.50 -11.30
N ASP A 200 -10.47 -41.08 -12.48
CA ASP A 200 -9.79 -42.27 -13.00
C ASP A 200 -8.67 -41.96 -14.03
N THR A 201 -8.25 -40.70 -14.17
CA THR A 201 -7.20 -40.33 -15.12
C THR A 201 -5.83 -40.66 -14.52
N PRO A 202 -5.00 -41.51 -15.16
CA PRO A 202 -3.70 -41.88 -14.63
C PRO A 202 -2.76 -40.67 -14.57
N PRO A 203 -1.86 -40.59 -13.57
CA PRO A 203 -0.88 -39.51 -13.48
C PRO A 203 0.12 -39.63 -14.63
N HIS A 204 0.34 -38.51 -15.33
CA HIS A 204 1.37 -38.36 -16.36
C HIS A 204 2.69 -37.88 -15.76
#